data_AF-A0A853AKR4-F1
#
_entry.id   AF-A0A853AKR4-F1
#
_cell.length_a   1.000
_cell.length_b   1.000
_cell.length_c   1.000
_cell.angle_alpha   90.00
_cell.angle_beta   90.00
_cell.angle_gamma   90.00
#
_symmetry.space_group_name_H-M   'P 1'
#
loop_
_entity.id
_entity.type
_entity.pdbx_description
1 polymer ?
#
loop_
_entity_poly.entity_id
_entity_poly.type
_entity_poly.pdbx_seq_one_letter_code
_entity_poly.pdbx_strand_id
1 'polypeptide(L)'
;MTGVPGWAASSRRAAAPDILSTSDWGAREPSSPVEVLDSKPVKIVVHHTATPNSDDTSQTHAEELARQIQDYHMDTNGWIDTGQNFTNTRGGYLLEGRHKSLSVLKAGDQHVKGAHAGDQNSVSLGIENEGTYTSASVPSALWSSLVELCSYMVSQYGIEPGEIYGHRDFMATECPGDVLYGRLPELREAVGAKTGKQVRQPVVWPLLRAGAEGPRVTALQLLLRSRGESVPVDGVFAGRTREVAGRVAGELGAVGKTCSATRVAEPGLFGGRGWDGLVPVVGPGASGDAVRAAQTLLVSRGRYVPADARFADRTESVVREFQAASGLAVTGVVDRATWQRLLA
;
A
#
# COMPACT_ATOMS: atom_id res chain seq x y z
N MET A 1 -47.38 -0.23 -11.79
CA MET A 1 -45.91 -0.08 -11.83
C MET A 1 -45.52 0.82 -10.67
N THR A 2 -45.15 0.24 -9.53
CA THR A 2 -44.75 0.96 -8.33
C THR A 2 -43.23 1.16 -8.37
N GLY A 3 -42.79 2.39 -8.62
CA GLY A 3 -41.38 2.77 -8.59
C GLY A 3 -40.82 2.64 -7.18
N VAL A 4 -39.71 1.91 -7.05
CA VAL A 4 -38.93 1.88 -5.81
C VAL A 4 -38.10 3.17 -5.76
N PRO A 5 -38.21 4.00 -4.70
CA PRO A 5 -37.36 5.18 -4.57
C PRO A 5 -35.91 4.75 -4.39
N GLY A 6 -35.03 5.21 -5.29
CA GLY A 6 -33.59 5.08 -5.13
C GLY A 6 -33.12 5.96 -3.97
N TRP A 7 -32.95 5.35 -2.80
CA TRP A 7 -32.21 5.93 -1.68
C TRP A 7 -30.73 6.06 -2.08
N ALA A 8 -30.35 7.21 -2.63
CA ALA A 8 -28.95 7.60 -2.64
C ALA A 8 -28.53 7.73 -1.17
N ALA A 9 -27.71 6.82 -0.68
CA ALA A 9 -27.13 6.91 0.65
C ALA A 9 -26.30 8.22 0.72
N SER A 10 -26.83 9.21 1.44
CA SER A 10 -26.13 10.47 1.71
C SER A 10 -24.88 10.16 2.54
N SER A 11 -23.70 10.50 2.02
CA SER A 11 -22.43 10.38 2.74
C SER A 11 -22.46 11.28 3.99
N ARG A 12 -22.13 10.73 5.16
CA ARG A 12 -22.07 11.51 6.41
C ARG A 12 -20.73 12.24 6.50
N ARG A 13 -20.77 13.54 6.82
CA ARG A 13 -19.56 14.31 7.13
C ARG A 13 -19.03 13.88 8.50
N ALA A 14 -17.79 13.42 8.57
CA ALA A 14 -17.14 13.11 9.83
C ALA A 14 -16.66 14.39 10.51
N ALA A 15 -16.66 14.42 11.85
CA ALA A 15 -16.13 15.54 12.62
C ALA A 15 -14.61 15.69 12.36
N ALA A 16 -14.14 16.93 12.33
CA ALA A 16 -12.70 17.21 12.27
C ALA A 16 -12.07 16.82 13.61
N PRO A 17 -11.02 15.97 13.63
CA PRO A 17 -10.30 15.67 14.85
C PRO A 17 -9.36 16.82 15.23
N ASP A 18 -8.94 16.85 16.49
CA ASP A 18 -7.89 17.75 16.95
C ASP A 18 -6.54 17.30 16.39
N ILE A 19 -5.83 18.22 15.73
CA ILE A 19 -4.53 17.97 15.09
C ILE A 19 -3.59 19.11 15.47
N LEU A 20 -2.46 18.78 16.07
CA LEU A 20 -1.39 19.74 16.36
C LEU A 20 -0.76 20.19 15.04
N SER A 21 -0.77 21.50 14.77
CA SER A 21 -0.13 22.10 13.59
C SER A 21 1.39 22.05 13.68
N THR A 22 2.09 22.28 12.58
CA THR A 22 3.56 22.40 12.60
C THR A 22 4.06 23.50 13.56
N SER A 23 3.28 24.56 13.78
CA SER A 23 3.60 25.56 14.79
C SER A 23 3.40 25.07 16.23
N ASP A 24 2.40 24.21 16.48
CA ASP A 24 2.09 23.75 17.85
C ASP A 24 3.19 22.84 18.39
N TRP A 25 3.72 21.93 17.57
CA TRP A 25 4.81 21.02 17.98
C TRP A 25 6.21 21.58 17.73
N GLY A 26 6.34 22.82 17.25
CA GLY A 26 7.62 23.49 17.06
C GLY A 26 8.46 22.93 15.91
N ALA A 27 7.84 22.71 14.76
CA ALA A 27 8.53 22.33 13.53
C ALA A 27 9.56 23.36 13.11
N ARG A 28 10.67 22.90 12.52
CA ARG A 28 11.54 23.79 11.75
C ARG A 28 10.96 24.05 10.37
N GLU A 29 11.31 25.19 9.78
CA GLU A 29 10.86 25.57 8.44
C GLU A 29 11.33 24.56 7.38
N PRO A 30 10.51 24.30 6.33
CA PRO A 30 10.93 23.46 5.23
C PRO A 30 12.08 24.12 4.46
N SER A 31 13.03 23.31 3.96
CA SER A 31 14.22 23.82 3.25
C SER A 31 13.94 24.34 1.84
N SER A 32 12.70 24.19 1.36
CA SER A 32 12.19 24.75 0.11
C SER A 32 10.66 24.82 0.15
N PRO A 33 10.01 25.60 -0.74
CA PRO A 33 8.55 25.69 -0.77
C PRO A 33 7.85 24.32 -0.92
N VAL A 34 6.86 24.05 -0.07
CA VAL A 34 6.01 22.86 -0.19
C VAL A 34 5.09 22.94 -1.42
N GLU A 35 5.03 21.85 -2.17
CA GLU A 35 4.18 21.70 -3.36
C GLU A 35 2.74 21.34 -2.95
N VAL A 36 1.81 22.27 -3.20
CA VAL A 36 0.37 22.05 -3.05
C VAL A 36 -0.20 21.76 -4.44
N LEU A 37 -0.82 20.61 -4.60
CA LEU A 37 -1.41 20.17 -5.86
C LEU A 37 -2.84 20.66 -5.96
N ASP A 38 -3.19 21.21 -7.13
CA ASP A 38 -4.54 21.66 -7.47
C ASP A 38 -5.46 20.48 -7.83
N SER A 39 -5.48 19.48 -6.96
CA SER A 39 -6.28 18.28 -7.08
C SER A 39 -6.52 17.65 -5.71
N LYS A 40 -7.65 16.97 -5.57
CA LYS A 40 -7.93 16.16 -4.39
C LYS A 40 -7.10 14.87 -4.42
N PRO A 41 -6.65 14.37 -3.25
CA PRO A 41 -6.08 13.04 -3.17
C PRO A 41 -7.20 12.01 -3.35
N VAL A 42 -6.87 10.86 -3.94
CA VAL A 42 -7.84 9.79 -4.20
C VAL A 42 -7.66 8.59 -3.27
N LYS A 43 -6.64 8.60 -2.41
CA LYS A 43 -6.32 7.49 -1.50
C LYS A 43 -5.58 7.95 -0.24
N ILE A 44 -5.56 7.08 0.76
CA ILE A 44 -4.81 7.23 2.01
C ILE A 44 -3.80 6.09 2.10
N VAL A 45 -2.55 6.39 2.44
CA VAL A 45 -1.50 5.39 2.68
C VAL A 45 -1.11 5.41 4.15
N VAL A 46 -1.28 4.27 4.80
CA VAL A 46 -0.93 4.01 6.20
C VAL A 46 0.51 3.53 6.26
N HIS A 47 1.30 4.24 7.06
CA HIS A 47 2.69 3.98 7.35
C HIS A 47 2.89 3.71 8.84
N HIS A 48 4.04 3.13 9.18
CA HIS A 48 4.62 3.19 10.52
C HIS A 48 5.79 4.17 10.53
N THR A 49 6.14 4.75 11.67
CA THR A 49 7.26 5.72 11.79
C THR A 49 8.65 5.08 11.75
N ALA A 50 8.75 3.74 11.81
CA ALA A 50 10.03 3.04 11.92
C ALA A 50 10.75 3.19 13.27
N THR A 51 10.08 3.80 14.26
CA THR A 51 10.63 4.00 15.60
C THR A 51 10.23 2.85 16.53
N PRO A 52 10.88 2.68 17.69
CA PRO A 52 10.42 1.73 18.70
C PRO A 52 8.96 1.95 19.08
N ASN A 53 8.26 0.88 19.44
CA ASN A 53 6.88 0.96 19.95
C ASN A 53 6.92 1.48 21.41
N SER A 54 7.00 2.80 21.60
CA SER A 54 7.13 3.47 22.91
C SER A 54 5.93 3.24 23.84
N ASP A 55 6.15 3.15 25.14
CA ASP A 55 5.06 3.17 26.13
C ASP A 55 4.74 4.60 26.62
N ASP A 56 5.57 5.60 26.25
CA ASP A 56 5.24 7.00 26.50
C ASP A 56 4.11 7.44 25.56
N THR A 57 2.98 7.76 26.15
CA THR A 57 1.75 8.14 25.45
C THR A 57 1.41 9.60 25.70
N SER A 58 2.37 10.42 26.13
CA SER A 58 2.19 11.85 26.40
C SER A 58 2.19 12.69 25.12
N GLN A 59 1.60 13.88 25.20
CA GLN A 59 1.71 14.87 24.13
C GLN A 59 3.15 15.34 23.92
N THR A 60 3.92 15.52 25.00
CA THR A 60 5.34 15.92 24.93
C THR A 60 6.14 14.94 24.07
N HIS A 61 5.98 13.64 24.31
CA HIS A 61 6.61 12.60 23.49
C HIS A 61 6.13 12.66 22.03
N ALA A 62 4.86 12.95 21.79
CA ALA A 62 4.32 13.08 20.45
C ALA A 62 4.98 14.22 19.65
N GLU A 63 5.18 15.37 20.28
CA GLU A 63 5.87 16.51 19.69
C GLU A 63 7.38 16.23 19.49
N GLU A 64 8.03 15.55 20.46
CA GLU A 64 9.42 15.13 20.33
C GLU A 64 9.63 14.14 19.18
N LEU A 65 8.74 13.16 19.03
CA LEU A 65 8.75 12.22 17.93
C LEU A 65 8.60 12.94 16.58
N ALA A 66 7.68 13.91 16.47
CA ALA A 66 7.50 14.68 15.24
C ALA A 66 8.77 15.44 14.83
N ARG A 67 9.45 16.09 15.80
CA ARG A 67 10.74 16.75 15.57
C ARG A 67 11.82 15.77 15.12
N GLN A 68 11.94 14.61 15.79
CA GLN A 68 12.91 13.57 15.41
C GLN A 68 12.68 13.05 13.99
N ILE A 69 11.43 12.81 13.59
CA ILE A 69 11.09 12.39 12.23
C ILE A 69 11.44 13.49 11.22
N GLN A 70 11.15 14.75 11.53
CA GLN A 70 11.49 15.89 10.66
C GLN A 70 13.00 16.04 10.48
N ASP A 71 13.78 15.96 11.56
CA ASP A 71 15.24 16.02 11.51
C ASP A 71 15.80 14.88 10.67
N TYR A 72 15.36 13.64 10.89
CA TYR A 72 15.79 12.50 10.07
C TYR A 72 15.45 12.68 8.58
N HIS A 73 14.22 13.08 8.26
CA HIS A 73 13.77 13.25 6.87
C HIS A 73 14.54 14.35 6.13
N MET A 74 14.84 15.46 6.78
CA MET A 74 15.53 16.56 6.13
C MET A 74 17.06 16.39 6.17
N ASP A 75 17.64 15.93 7.29
CA ASP A 75 19.10 15.85 7.45
C ASP A 75 19.69 14.56 6.85
N THR A 76 18.96 13.43 6.95
CA THR A 76 19.43 12.14 6.42
C THR A 76 18.86 11.84 5.04
N ASN A 77 17.55 12.05 4.84
CA ASN A 77 16.93 11.80 3.53
C ASN A 77 17.08 13.00 2.57
N GLY A 78 17.51 14.17 3.02
CA GLY A 78 17.62 15.37 2.17
C GLY A 78 16.27 15.84 1.61
N TRP A 79 15.16 15.46 2.26
CA TRP A 79 13.84 15.95 1.89
C TRP A 79 13.67 17.39 2.36
N ILE A 80 12.71 18.10 1.76
CA ILE A 80 12.47 19.50 2.12
C ILE A 80 11.79 19.66 3.49
N ASP A 81 11.15 18.58 3.96
CA ASP A 81 10.32 18.50 5.17
C ASP A 81 10.06 17.01 5.46
N THR A 82 9.23 16.69 6.45
CA THR A 82 8.68 15.34 6.67
C THR A 82 8.01 14.79 5.40
N GLY A 83 8.11 13.48 5.17
CA GLY A 83 7.60 12.85 3.95
C GLY A 83 6.09 12.64 3.97
N GLN A 84 5.52 12.37 5.14
CA GLN A 84 4.11 12.12 5.38
C GLN A 84 3.32 13.41 5.63
N ASN A 85 2.02 13.39 5.33
CA ASN A 85 1.15 14.54 5.60
C ASN A 85 0.78 14.65 7.08
N PHE A 86 0.60 13.52 7.76
CA PHE A 86 0.20 13.47 9.17
C PHE A 86 0.93 12.36 9.93
N THR A 87 1.11 12.59 11.23
CA THR A 87 1.64 11.61 12.17
C THR A 87 0.57 11.29 13.22
N ASN A 88 0.48 10.04 13.62
CA ASN A 88 -0.41 9.55 14.66
C ASN A 88 0.40 8.77 15.71
N THR A 89 0.36 9.19 16.96
CA THR A 89 1.19 8.60 18.02
C THR A 89 0.47 7.50 18.77
N ARG A 90 1.22 6.71 19.54
CA ARG A 90 0.67 5.61 20.35
C ARG A 90 -0.33 6.08 21.40
N GLY A 91 -0.19 7.33 21.87
CA GLY A 91 -1.14 8.03 22.72
C GLY A 91 -2.38 8.59 22.01
N GLY A 92 -2.45 8.49 20.68
CA GLY A 92 -3.56 8.99 19.87
C GLY A 92 -3.51 10.48 19.56
N TYR A 93 -2.34 11.13 19.71
CA TYR A 93 -2.16 12.51 19.28
C TYR A 93 -1.91 12.54 17.77
N LEU A 94 -2.71 13.34 17.07
CA LEU A 94 -2.56 13.60 15.65
C LEU A 94 -1.75 14.88 15.45
N LEU A 95 -0.77 14.84 14.57
CA LEU A 95 0.09 15.97 14.26
C LEU A 95 0.14 16.17 12.74
N GLU A 96 0.12 17.42 12.32
CA GLU A 96 0.52 17.82 10.98
C GLU A 96 1.99 17.45 10.79
N GLY A 97 2.28 16.63 9.78
CA GLY A 97 3.65 16.31 9.39
C GLY A 97 4.15 17.40 8.44
N ARG A 98 3.93 17.18 7.14
CA ARG A 98 4.41 18.07 6.10
C ARG A 98 3.64 19.38 6.10
N HIS A 99 4.35 20.50 6.13
CA HIS A 99 3.79 21.84 6.23
C HIS A 99 2.65 22.09 5.23
N LYS A 100 1.62 22.81 5.69
CA LYS A 100 0.36 23.14 5.00
C LYS A 100 -0.62 21.97 4.86
N SER A 101 -0.26 20.74 5.23
CA SER A 101 -1.18 19.59 5.11
C SER A 101 -2.46 19.80 5.90
N LEU A 102 -2.40 20.40 7.09
CA LEU A 102 -3.58 20.63 7.93
C LEU A 102 -4.51 21.69 7.34
N SER A 103 -3.96 22.83 6.89
CA SER A 103 -4.78 23.90 6.31
C SER A 103 -5.42 23.46 4.99
N VAL A 104 -4.68 22.73 4.16
CA VAL A 104 -5.18 22.17 2.90
C VAL A 104 -6.24 21.08 3.14
N LEU A 105 -6.05 20.20 4.14
CA LEU A 105 -7.07 19.24 4.57
C LEU A 105 -8.36 19.91 5.04
N LYS A 106 -8.27 21.03 5.75
CA LYS A 106 -9.44 21.80 6.18
C LYS A 106 -10.20 22.44 5.00
N ALA A 107 -9.50 22.81 3.93
CA ALA A 107 -10.11 23.36 2.71
C ALA A 107 -10.78 22.27 1.86
N GLY A 108 -10.13 21.11 1.68
CA GLY A 108 -10.75 19.91 1.09
C GLY A 108 -10.81 19.86 -0.44
N ASP A 109 -10.14 20.77 -1.14
CA ASP A 109 -10.08 20.89 -2.60
C ASP A 109 -8.70 20.59 -3.21
N GLN A 110 -7.64 20.68 -2.42
CA GLN A 110 -6.24 20.46 -2.80
C GLN A 110 -5.57 19.42 -1.89
N HIS A 111 -4.33 19.01 -2.18
CA HIS A 111 -3.49 18.31 -1.20
C HIS A 111 -2.01 18.68 -1.31
N VAL A 112 -1.29 18.53 -0.20
CA VAL A 112 0.17 18.66 -0.20
C VAL A 112 0.79 17.37 -0.72
N LYS A 113 1.64 17.48 -1.74
CA LYS A 113 2.38 16.33 -2.29
C LYS A 113 3.38 15.81 -1.26
N GLY A 114 3.29 14.52 -0.97
CA GLY A 114 4.17 13.84 -0.02
C GLY A 114 5.55 13.48 -0.58
N ALA A 115 6.35 12.78 0.24
CA ALA A 115 7.58 12.08 -0.15
C ALA A 115 7.61 10.62 0.35
N HIS A 116 6.45 10.07 0.74
CA HIS A 116 6.33 8.85 1.54
C HIS A 116 6.14 7.54 0.75
N ALA A 117 5.64 7.57 -0.50
CA ALA A 117 5.25 6.35 -1.22
C ALA A 117 5.43 6.43 -2.77
N GLY A 118 6.60 6.90 -3.24
CA GLY A 118 6.93 6.96 -4.67
C GLY A 118 5.89 7.74 -5.50
N ASP A 119 5.44 7.21 -6.64
CA ASP A 119 4.45 7.93 -7.47
C ASP A 119 3.07 8.06 -6.82
N GLN A 120 2.81 7.44 -5.66
CA GLN A 120 1.56 7.70 -4.93
C GLN A 120 1.57 9.09 -4.28
N ASN A 121 2.73 9.72 -4.12
CA ASN A 121 2.89 11.02 -3.46
C ASN A 121 2.05 12.16 -4.07
N SER A 122 1.70 12.07 -5.36
CA SER A 122 0.91 13.08 -6.06
C SER A 122 -0.60 12.80 -6.09
N VAL A 123 -1.04 11.70 -5.48
CA VAL A 123 -2.44 11.26 -5.51
C VAL A 123 -2.94 10.76 -4.15
N SER A 124 -2.12 10.84 -3.11
CA SER A 124 -2.41 10.24 -1.80
C SER A 124 -2.01 11.12 -0.63
N LEU A 125 -2.65 10.85 0.51
CA LEU A 125 -2.21 11.34 1.81
C LEU A 125 -1.46 10.24 2.56
N GLY A 126 -0.31 10.57 3.15
CA GLY A 126 0.45 9.67 4.02
C GLY A 126 0.18 9.91 5.50
N ILE A 127 -0.07 8.84 6.26
CA ILE A 127 -0.21 8.87 7.73
C ILE A 127 0.85 7.94 8.34
N GLU A 128 1.82 8.49 9.07
CA GLU A 128 2.75 7.67 9.86
C GLU A 128 2.20 7.38 11.25
N ASN A 129 2.13 6.10 11.60
CA ASN A 129 1.66 5.63 12.90
C ASN A 129 2.86 5.20 13.75
N GLU A 130 3.01 5.76 14.93
CA GLU A 130 4.20 5.57 15.76
C GLU A 130 4.47 4.10 16.09
N GLY A 131 5.64 3.62 15.67
CA GLY A 131 6.13 2.29 15.98
C GLY A 131 6.61 1.52 14.75
N THR A 132 6.56 0.19 14.89
CA THR A 132 6.88 -0.76 13.80
C THR A 132 5.75 -1.72 13.48
N TYR A 133 4.96 -2.12 14.47
CA TYR A 133 3.82 -3.04 14.32
C TYR A 133 4.09 -4.34 13.55
N THR A 134 5.34 -4.81 13.51
CA THR A 134 5.67 -6.13 12.96
C THR A 134 5.02 -7.23 13.79
N SER A 135 5.08 -7.11 15.13
CA SER A 135 4.46 -8.05 16.07
C SER A 135 3.74 -7.37 17.24
N ALA A 136 4.03 -6.10 17.51
CA ALA A 136 3.38 -5.35 18.57
C ALA A 136 1.90 -5.07 18.23
N SER A 137 1.04 -5.13 19.24
CA SER A 137 -0.37 -4.72 19.10
C SER A 137 -0.49 -3.20 18.89
N VAL A 138 -1.55 -2.81 18.19
CA VAL A 138 -1.90 -1.41 17.96
C VAL A 138 -2.72 -0.91 19.16
N PRO A 139 -2.24 0.13 19.90
CA PRO A 139 -2.97 0.68 21.04
C PRO A 139 -4.36 1.21 20.65
N SER A 140 -5.31 1.15 21.57
CA SER A 140 -6.68 1.62 21.34
C SER A 140 -6.75 3.12 21.02
N ALA A 141 -5.90 3.93 21.65
CA ALA A 141 -5.82 5.37 21.41
C ALA A 141 -5.34 5.69 19.98
N LEU A 142 -4.25 5.05 19.54
CA LEU A 142 -3.77 5.15 18.15
C LEU A 142 -4.81 4.64 17.15
N TRP A 143 -5.47 3.53 17.45
CA TRP A 143 -6.49 2.98 16.56
C TRP A 143 -7.68 3.94 16.40
N SER A 144 -8.17 4.50 17.50
CA SER A 144 -9.34 5.37 17.50
C SER A 144 -9.07 6.68 16.74
N SER A 145 -7.92 7.30 16.99
CA SER A 145 -7.46 8.50 16.28
C SER A 145 -7.19 8.24 14.80
N LEU A 146 -6.64 7.07 14.43
CA LEU A 146 -6.47 6.68 13.02
C LEU A 146 -7.82 6.56 12.30
N VAL A 147 -8.80 5.91 12.93
CA VAL A 147 -10.16 5.79 12.39
C VAL A 147 -10.79 7.18 12.21
N GLU A 148 -10.61 8.09 13.18
CA GLU A 148 -11.14 9.45 13.12
C GLU A 148 -10.49 10.27 12.00
N LEU A 149 -9.16 10.27 11.90
CA LEU A 149 -8.43 10.98 10.85
C LEU A 149 -8.81 10.46 9.46
N CYS A 150 -8.82 9.15 9.26
CA CYS A 150 -9.22 8.55 7.99
C CYS A 150 -10.68 8.86 7.65
N SER A 151 -11.60 8.84 8.62
CA SER A 151 -13.01 9.19 8.41
C SER A 151 -13.17 10.65 8.00
N TYR A 152 -12.41 11.54 8.64
CA TYR A 152 -12.40 12.96 8.29
C TYR A 152 -11.89 13.16 6.86
N MET A 153 -10.73 12.59 6.50
CA MET A 153 -10.17 12.66 5.14
C MET A 153 -11.12 12.09 4.08
N VAL A 154 -11.71 10.90 4.33
CA VAL A 154 -12.71 10.28 3.45
C VAL A 154 -13.89 11.21 3.22
N SER A 155 -14.41 11.81 4.29
CA SER A 155 -15.56 12.72 4.16
C SER A 155 -15.22 14.07 3.54
N GLN A 156 -14.02 14.61 3.76
CA GLN A 156 -13.60 15.91 3.20
C GLN A 156 -13.28 15.80 1.71
N TYR A 157 -12.57 14.77 1.30
CA TYR A 157 -12.11 14.62 -0.08
C TYR A 157 -13.02 13.76 -0.95
N GLY A 158 -13.94 13.01 -0.35
CA GLY A 158 -14.79 12.06 -1.09
C GLY A 158 -14.05 10.78 -1.49
N ILE A 159 -12.97 10.43 -0.79
CA ILE A 159 -12.23 9.18 -1.00
C ILE A 159 -13.13 7.99 -0.64
N GLU A 160 -13.05 6.88 -1.36
CA GLU A 160 -13.76 5.66 -0.97
C GLU A 160 -12.99 4.95 0.16
N PRO A 161 -13.65 4.40 1.21
CA PRO A 161 -12.96 3.70 2.28
C PRO A 161 -12.10 2.51 1.79
N GLY A 162 -12.48 1.91 0.64
CA GLY A 162 -11.66 0.89 -0.04
C GLY A 162 -10.27 1.37 -0.47
N GLU A 163 -10.09 2.68 -0.64
CA GLU A 163 -8.86 3.35 -1.08
C GLU A 163 -7.93 3.73 0.09
N ILE A 164 -8.06 3.05 1.24
CA ILE A 164 -7.08 3.09 2.32
C ILE A 164 -6.11 1.92 2.14
N TYR A 165 -4.82 2.18 2.00
CA TYR A 165 -3.79 1.20 1.68
C TYR A 165 -2.67 1.23 2.72
N GLY A 166 -1.85 0.19 2.77
CA GLY A 166 -0.57 0.21 3.46
C GLY A 166 0.56 0.59 2.49
N HIS A 167 1.67 1.09 3.01
CA HIS A 167 2.82 1.43 2.17
C HIS A 167 3.28 0.24 1.28
N ARG A 168 3.27 -0.98 1.84
CA ARG A 168 3.63 -2.21 1.11
C ARG A 168 2.72 -2.60 -0.05
N ASP A 169 1.54 -1.98 -0.18
CA ASP A 169 0.67 -2.20 -1.35
C ASP A 169 1.26 -1.58 -2.62
N PHE A 170 2.16 -0.61 -2.47
CA PHE A 170 2.77 0.15 -3.58
C PHE A 170 4.29 -0.01 -3.66
N MET A 171 4.97 -0.26 -2.54
CA MET A 171 6.42 -0.38 -2.46
C MET A 171 6.85 -1.73 -1.85
N ALA A 172 8.06 -2.19 -2.17
CA ALA A 172 8.66 -3.40 -1.59
C ALA A 172 9.22 -3.09 -0.20
N THR A 173 8.34 -2.93 0.78
CA THR A 173 8.67 -2.54 2.15
C THR A 173 7.87 -3.34 3.18
N GLU A 174 8.35 -3.42 4.42
CA GLU A 174 7.59 -3.99 5.53
C GLU A 174 6.60 -3.00 6.12
N CYS A 175 6.66 -1.73 5.78
CA CYS A 175 5.74 -0.73 6.29
C CYS A 175 4.28 -1.04 5.85
N PRO A 176 3.26 -0.99 6.72
CA PRO A 176 3.23 -0.47 8.10
C PRO A 176 3.37 -1.54 9.21
N GLY A 177 4.04 -2.67 8.95
CA GLY A 177 4.16 -3.80 9.88
C GLY A 177 3.02 -4.80 9.71
N ASP A 178 3.24 -6.07 10.07
CA ASP A 178 2.27 -7.14 9.79
C ASP A 178 0.98 -7.00 10.60
N VAL A 179 1.06 -6.52 11.85
CA VAL A 179 -0.12 -6.32 12.71
C VAL A 179 -0.98 -5.16 12.21
N LEU A 180 -0.40 -3.99 11.97
CA LEU A 180 -1.16 -2.82 11.51
C LEU A 180 -1.68 -3.03 10.07
N TYR A 181 -0.86 -3.63 9.19
CA TYR A 181 -1.31 -3.99 7.84
C TYR A 181 -2.48 -4.99 7.86
N GLY A 182 -2.40 -6.02 8.72
CA GLY A 182 -3.46 -7.02 8.88
C GLY A 182 -4.79 -6.43 9.36
N ARG A 183 -4.76 -5.25 10.00
CA ARG A 183 -5.95 -4.51 10.44
C ARG A 183 -6.51 -3.53 9.42
N LEU A 184 -5.89 -3.36 8.25
CA LEU A 184 -6.42 -2.46 7.23
C LEU A 184 -7.86 -2.79 6.80
N PRO A 185 -8.26 -4.07 6.61
CA PRO A 185 -9.67 -4.38 6.34
C PRO A 185 -10.62 -3.85 7.42
N GLU A 186 -10.27 -4.02 8.70
CA GLU A 186 -11.03 -3.51 9.85
C GLU A 186 -11.10 -1.98 9.85
N LEU A 187 -10.00 -1.29 9.50
CA LEU A 187 -9.94 0.16 9.41
C LEU A 187 -10.91 0.67 8.35
N ARG A 188 -10.91 0.04 7.17
CA ARG A 188 -11.82 0.40 6.07
C ARG A 188 -13.27 0.25 6.49
N GLU A 189 -13.63 -0.86 7.13
CA GLU A 189 -15.00 -1.09 7.64
C GLU A 189 -15.40 -0.05 8.69
N ALA A 190 -14.52 0.25 9.65
CA ALA A 190 -14.78 1.26 10.68
C ALA A 190 -15.00 2.66 10.07
N VAL A 191 -14.19 3.04 9.08
CA VAL A 191 -14.32 4.31 8.34
C VAL A 191 -15.59 4.33 7.49
N GLY A 192 -15.90 3.22 6.80
CA GLY A 192 -17.14 3.07 6.04
C GLY A 192 -18.38 3.24 6.92
N ALA A 193 -18.40 2.60 8.08
CA ALA A 193 -19.47 2.76 9.07
C ALA A 193 -19.61 4.21 9.57
N LYS A 194 -18.51 4.89 9.90
CA LYS A 194 -18.53 6.30 10.34
C LYS A 194 -19.01 7.26 9.24
N THR A 195 -18.71 6.96 7.98
CA THR A 195 -19.01 7.84 6.83
C THR A 195 -20.27 7.45 6.07
N GLY A 196 -20.93 6.35 6.46
CA GLY A 196 -22.14 5.84 5.82
C GLY A 196 -21.87 5.24 4.43
N LYS A 197 -20.65 4.78 4.17
CA LYS A 197 -20.22 4.19 2.89
C LYS A 197 -20.07 2.67 3.02
N GLN A 198 -20.52 1.94 2.01
CA GLN A 198 -20.21 0.52 1.87
C GLN A 198 -18.75 0.32 1.49
N VAL A 199 -18.12 -0.71 2.02
CA VAL A 199 -16.70 -0.97 1.80
C VAL A 199 -16.52 -2.11 0.83
N ARG A 200 -15.72 -1.86 -0.21
CA ARG A 200 -15.15 -2.91 -1.06
C ARG A 200 -13.68 -3.06 -0.71
N GLN A 201 -13.30 -4.22 -0.22
CA GLN A 201 -11.91 -4.51 0.08
C GLN A 201 -11.09 -4.56 -1.23
N PRO A 202 -9.97 -3.82 -1.32
CA PRO A 202 -9.15 -3.79 -2.52
C PRO A 202 -8.40 -5.12 -2.70
N VAL A 203 -8.12 -5.47 -3.95
CA VAL A 203 -7.15 -6.51 -4.28
C VAL A 203 -5.78 -5.85 -4.39
N VAL A 204 -4.83 -6.34 -3.60
CA VAL A 204 -3.49 -5.75 -3.48
C VAL A 204 -2.43 -6.76 -3.89
N TRP A 205 -1.25 -6.26 -4.25
CA TRP A 205 -0.11 -7.10 -4.59
C TRP A 205 0.46 -7.78 -3.33
N PRO A 206 0.83 -9.07 -3.37
CA PRO A 206 1.44 -9.71 -2.22
C PRO A 206 2.86 -9.20 -1.98
N LEU A 207 3.31 -9.21 -0.73
CA LEU A 207 4.71 -8.98 -0.37
C LEU A 207 5.41 -10.33 -0.18
N LEU A 208 6.45 -10.60 -0.96
CA LEU A 208 7.36 -11.72 -0.76
C LEU A 208 8.54 -11.29 0.11
N ARG A 209 8.93 -12.20 1.00
CA ARG A 209 9.95 -12.01 2.03
C ARG A 209 10.90 -13.20 2.02
N ALA A 210 12.13 -13.01 2.52
CA ALA A 210 13.11 -14.09 2.66
C ALA A 210 12.49 -15.33 3.34
N GLY A 211 12.67 -16.50 2.72
CA GLY A 211 12.11 -17.76 3.21
C GLY A 211 10.64 -18.01 2.80
N ALA A 212 10.00 -17.11 2.05
CA ALA A 212 8.72 -17.42 1.43
C ALA A 212 8.88 -18.58 0.44
N GLU A 213 7.88 -19.47 0.39
CA GLU A 213 7.87 -20.64 -0.47
C GLU A 213 6.52 -20.81 -1.20
N GLY A 214 6.52 -21.59 -2.28
CA GLY A 214 5.32 -22.06 -2.95
C GLY A 214 4.97 -21.32 -4.25
N PRO A 215 3.72 -21.47 -4.74
CA PRO A 215 3.35 -21.10 -6.11
C PRO A 215 3.59 -19.64 -6.50
N ARG A 216 3.49 -18.71 -5.55
CA ARG A 216 3.76 -17.29 -5.79
C ARG A 216 5.25 -17.04 -6.08
N VAL A 217 6.12 -17.76 -5.37
CA VAL A 217 7.56 -17.67 -5.58
C VAL A 217 7.96 -18.36 -6.88
N THR A 218 7.37 -19.51 -7.19
CA THR A 218 7.52 -20.17 -8.49
C THR A 218 7.11 -19.23 -9.63
N ALA A 219 5.98 -18.53 -9.49
CA ALA A 219 5.52 -17.55 -10.46
C ALA A 219 6.49 -16.36 -10.59
N LEU A 220 7.01 -15.81 -9.47
CA LEU A 220 8.05 -14.79 -9.51
C LEU A 220 9.28 -15.26 -10.31
N GLN A 221 9.79 -16.46 -10.01
CA GLN A 221 10.98 -17.01 -10.66
C GLN A 221 10.79 -17.16 -12.17
N LEU A 222 9.63 -17.67 -12.58
CA LEU A 222 9.26 -17.80 -14.00
C LEU A 222 9.13 -16.43 -14.68
N LEU A 223 8.54 -15.45 -14.01
CA LEU A 223 8.41 -14.08 -14.55
C LEU A 223 9.76 -13.37 -14.65
N LEU A 224 10.68 -13.60 -13.70
CA LEU A 224 12.06 -13.13 -13.80
C LEU A 224 12.77 -13.76 -15.01
N ARG A 225 12.63 -15.08 -15.20
CA ARG A 225 13.15 -15.76 -16.39
C ARG A 225 12.55 -15.25 -17.69
N SER A 226 11.25 -14.90 -17.73
CA SER A 226 10.65 -14.32 -18.92
C SER A 226 11.18 -12.91 -19.25
N ARG A 227 11.80 -12.22 -18.28
CA ARG A 227 12.60 -11.00 -18.49
C ARG A 227 14.05 -11.26 -18.87
N GLY A 228 14.46 -12.52 -19.03
CA GLY A 228 15.83 -12.91 -19.35
C GLY A 228 16.74 -13.09 -18.14
N GLU A 229 16.19 -13.06 -16.92
CA GLU A 229 16.98 -13.28 -15.70
C GLU A 229 17.30 -14.76 -15.47
N SER A 230 18.45 -15.02 -14.84
CA SER A 230 18.86 -16.38 -14.47
C SER A 230 18.64 -16.63 -12.97
N VAL A 231 17.55 -17.33 -12.66
CA VAL A 231 17.16 -17.76 -11.30
C VAL A 231 16.71 -19.23 -11.32
N PRO A 232 16.85 -19.99 -10.23
CA PRO A 232 16.20 -21.31 -10.12
C PRO A 232 14.66 -21.17 -10.12
N VAL A 233 13.96 -22.25 -10.45
CA VAL A 233 12.49 -22.36 -10.31
C VAL A 233 12.21 -23.49 -9.31
N ASP A 234 12.63 -23.26 -8.08
CA ASP A 234 12.49 -24.18 -6.94
C ASP A 234 11.34 -23.81 -6.00
N GLY A 235 10.69 -22.66 -6.25
CA GLY A 235 9.62 -22.14 -5.41
C GLY A 235 10.09 -21.57 -4.07
N VAL A 236 11.39 -21.27 -3.91
CA VAL A 236 11.97 -20.74 -2.66
C VAL A 236 12.54 -19.33 -2.85
N PHE A 237 12.09 -18.39 -2.02
CA PHE A 237 12.52 -16.98 -2.09
C PHE A 237 13.77 -16.78 -1.23
N ALA A 238 14.89 -17.32 -1.71
CA ALA A 238 16.19 -17.26 -1.07
C ALA A 238 17.31 -17.13 -2.12
N GLY A 239 18.56 -16.96 -1.64
CA GLY A 239 19.75 -16.96 -2.48
C GLY A 239 19.64 -16.08 -3.72
N ARG A 240 19.84 -16.69 -4.89
CA ARG A 240 19.82 -16.02 -6.19
C ARG A 240 18.46 -15.39 -6.54
N THR A 241 17.35 -16.06 -6.19
CA THR A 241 15.99 -15.53 -6.42
C THR A 241 15.83 -14.19 -5.73
N ARG A 242 16.22 -14.10 -4.46
CA ARG A 242 16.10 -12.88 -3.65
C ARG A 242 16.99 -11.76 -4.17
N GLU A 243 18.24 -12.06 -4.50
CA GLU A 243 19.21 -11.09 -5.04
C GLU A 243 18.70 -10.45 -6.35
N VAL A 244 18.27 -11.29 -7.30
CA VAL A 244 17.75 -10.83 -8.59
C VAL A 244 16.43 -10.07 -8.41
N ALA A 245 15.52 -10.58 -7.60
CA ALA A 245 14.24 -9.92 -7.33
C ALA A 245 14.45 -8.53 -6.72
N GLY A 246 15.36 -8.37 -5.76
CA GLY A 246 15.69 -7.09 -5.15
C GLY A 246 16.26 -6.08 -6.16
N ARG A 247 17.18 -6.53 -7.03
CA ARG A 247 17.70 -5.68 -8.11
C ARG A 247 16.58 -5.25 -9.08
N VAL A 248 15.78 -6.19 -9.56
CA VAL A 248 14.68 -5.91 -10.48
C VAL A 248 13.63 -4.99 -9.83
N ALA A 249 13.34 -5.17 -8.54
CA ALA A 249 12.47 -4.23 -7.81
C ALA A 249 13.06 -2.81 -7.78
N GLY A 250 14.37 -2.67 -7.60
CA GLY A 250 15.06 -1.38 -7.69
C GLY A 250 14.99 -0.75 -9.09
N GLU A 251 15.25 -1.53 -10.14
CA GLU A 251 15.12 -1.10 -11.54
C GLU A 251 13.69 -0.65 -11.88
N LEU A 252 12.70 -1.32 -11.31
CA LEU A 252 11.28 -0.98 -11.46
C LEU A 252 10.83 0.17 -10.54
N GLY A 253 11.73 0.76 -9.73
CA GLY A 253 11.39 1.85 -8.82
C GLY A 253 10.46 1.44 -7.67
N ALA A 254 10.40 0.15 -7.35
CA ALA A 254 9.56 -0.40 -6.29
C ALA A 254 10.19 -0.30 -4.90
N VAL A 255 11.46 0.10 -4.82
CA VAL A 255 12.20 0.27 -3.57
C VAL A 255 12.36 1.78 -3.30
N GLY A 256 12.02 2.21 -2.08
CA GLY A 256 12.17 3.60 -1.65
C GLY A 256 13.56 3.89 -1.07
N LYS A 257 13.72 5.05 -0.42
CA LYS A 257 14.84 5.21 0.52
C LYS A 257 14.58 4.26 1.70
N THR A 258 15.61 3.51 2.11
CA THR A 258 15.50 2.43 3.11
C THR A 258 14.76 2.90 4.36
N CYS A 259 13.65 2.24 4.67
CA CYS A 259 12.96 2.43 5.93
C CYS A 259 13.79 1.77 7.04
N SER A 260 14.31 2.56 8.00
CA SER A 260 15.19 2.09 9.08
C SER A 260 14.52 1.14 10.09
N ALA A 261 13.20 0.93 9.95
CA ALA A 261 12.34 0.23 10.92
C ALA A 261 12.76 -1.22 11.19
N THR A 262 13.25 -1.91 10.17
CA THR A 262 13.28 -3.37 10.23
C THR A 262 14.67 -3.98 10.30
N ARG A 263 15.76 -3.20 10.28
CA ARG A 263 17.15 -3.74 10.22
C ARG A 263 17.35 -4.81 9.12
N VAL A 264 16.42 -4.95 8.18
CA VAL A 264 16.55 -5.75 6.98
C VAL A 264 16.99 -4.77 5.91
N ALA A 265 18.18 -4.97 5.35
CA ALA A 265 18.50 -4.29 4.10
C ALA A 265 17.40 -4.67 3.09
N GLU A 266 16.73 -3.67 2.51
CA GLU A 266 15.61 -3.85 1.58
C GLU A 266 15.89 -4.66 0.28
N PRO A 267 17.12 -5.11 -0.08
CA PRO A 267 17.28 -6.12 -1.14
C PRO A 267 16.63 -7.49 -0.87
N GLY A 268 15.80 -7.62 0.17
CA GLY A 268 15.15 -8.87 0.59
C GLY A 268 13.63 -8.94 0.41
N LEU A 269 12.99 -7.97 -0.25
CA LEU A 269 11.54 -7.91 -0.44
C LEU A 269 11.16 -7.81 -1.92
N PHE A 270 9.98 -8.33 -2.28
CA PHE A 270 9.38 -8.10 -3.59
C PHE A 270 7.87 -7.90 -3.47
N GLY A 271 7.37 -6.72 -3.85
CA GLY A 271 5.98 -6.32 -3.62
C GLY A 271 5.60 -5.07 -4.40
N GLY A 272 4.33 -4.66 -4.29
CA GLY A 272 3.82 -3.43 -4.87
C GLY A 272 4.17 -3.25 -6.35
N ARG A 273 4.81 -2.12 -6.68
CA ARG A 273 5.28 -1.80 -8.03
C ARG A 273 6.19 -2.85 -8.65
N GLY A 274 6.89 -3.65 -7.84
CA GLY A 274 7.73 -4.73 -8.33
C GLY A 274 6.90 -5.74 -9.13
N TRP A 275 5.73 -6.11 -8.62
CA TRP A 275 4.79 -6.94 -9.38
C TRP A 275 4.21 -6.21 -10.58
N ASP A 276 3.81 -4.95 -10.39
CA ASP A 276 3.18 -4.11 -11.41
C ASP A 276 4.04 -3.99 -12.68
N GLY A 277 5.35 -3.79 -12.52
CA GLY A 277 6.31 -3.69 -13.62
C GLY A 277 6.87 -5.03 -14.11
N LEU A 278 6.61 -6.12 -13.40
CA LEU A 278 7.10 -7.46 -13.76
C LEU A 278 6.06 -8.25 -14.58
N VAL A 279 4.76 -8.12 -14.29
CA VAL A 279 3.74 -8.96 -14.92
C VAL A 279 3.40 -8.49 -16.36
N PRO A 280 3.59 -9.33 -17.40
CA PRO A 280 3.18 -9.00 -18.76
C PRO A 280 1.70 -9.33 -18.99
N VAL A 281 1.10 -8.77 -20.03
CA VAL A 281 -0.19 -9.28 -20.53
C VAL A 281 0.08 -10.58 -21.30
N VAL A 282 -0.57 -11.68 -20.91
CA VAL A 282 -0.46 -12.98 -21.63
C VAL A 282 -1.84 -13.50 -22.03
N GLY A 283 -1.95 -14.00 -23.25
CA GLY A 283 -3.21 -14.46 -23.84
C GLY A 283 -3.01 -15.51 -24.93
N PRO A 284 -4.07 -15.84 -25.69
CA PRO A 284 -4.03 -16.89 -26.71
C PRO A 284 -2.85 -16.80 -27.67
N GLY A 285 -2.20 -17.94 -27.92
CA GLY A 285 -1.01 -18.05 -28.77
C GLY A 285 0.32 -17.69 -28.10
N ALA A 286 0.31 -17.09 -26.91
CA ALA A 286 1.53 -16.87 -26.14
C ALA A 286 2.16 -18.19 -25.67
N SER A 287 3.48 -18.18 -25.44
CA SER A 287 4.20 -19.30 -24.84
C SER A 287 5.39 -18.84 -24.00
N GLY A 288 5.97 -19.75 -23.21
CA GLY A 288 7.15 -19.51 -22.38
C GLY A 288 6.83 -19.29 -20.90
N ASP A 289 7.82 -18.84 -20.14
CA ASP A 289 7.77 -18.87 -18.67
C ASP A 289 6.67 -17.97 -18.08
N ALA A 290 6.29 -16.86 -18.72
CA ALA A 290 5.16 -16.04 -18.26
C ALA A 290 3.83 -16.80 -18.35
N VAL A 291 3.63 -17.60 -19.40
CA VAL A 291 2.45 -18.48 -19.52
C VAL A 291 2.50 -19.59 -18.49
N ARG A 292 3.68 -20.20 -18.28
CA ARG A 292 3.87 -21.20 -17.23
C ARG A 292 3.57 -20.64 -15.84
N ALA A 293 3.96 -19.39 -15.56
CA ALA A 293 3.65 -18.71 -14.30
C ALA A 293 2.12 -18.57 -14.11
N ALA A 294 1.39 -18.16 -15.14
CA ALA A 294 -0.06 -18.07 -15.09
C ALA A 294 -0.70 -19.45 -14.86
N GLN A 295 -0.24 -20.48 -15.57
CA GLN A 295 -0.70 -21.86 -15.41
C GLN A 295 -0.43 -22.39 -13.99
N THR A 296 0.77 -22.16 -13.44
CA THR A 296 1.14 -22.52 -12.05
C THR A 296 0.19 -21.88 -11.05
N LEU A 297 -0.12 -20.58 -11.21
CA LEU A 297 -1.05 -19.90 -10.33
C LEU A 297 -2.47 -20.42 -10.49
N LEU A 298 -2.96 -20.66 -11.72
CA LEU A 298 -4.28 -21.25 -11.95
C LEU A 298 -4.42 -22.62 -11.28
N VAL A 299 -3.41 -23.48 -11.40
CA VAL A 299 -3.36 -24.79 -10.71
C VAL A 299 -3.40 -24.61 -9.20
N SER A 300 -2.65 -23.65 -8.65
CA SER A 300 -2.71 -23.35 -7.21
C SER A 300 -4.08 -22.85 -6.72
N ARG A 301 -4.94 -22.37 -7.64
CA ARG A 301 -6.34 -21.99 -7.38
C ARG A 301 -7.33 -23.14 -7.60
N GLY A 302 -6.84 -24.38 -7.69
CA GLY A 302 -7.65 -25.57 -7.92
C GLY A 302 -8.19 -25.68 -9.36
N ARG A 303 -7.62 -24.95 -10.32
CA ARG A 303 -8.04 -25.03 -11.73
C ARG A 303 -7.18 -26.03 -12.48
N TYR A 304 -7.80 -26.80 -13.36
CA TYR A 304 -7.08 -27.77 -14.19
C TYR A 304 -6.67 -27.16 -15.53
N VAL A 305 -5.37 -26.91 -15.69
CA VAL A 305 -4.70 -26.52 -16.95
C VAL A 305 -3.40 -27.31 -17.13
N PRO A 306 -3.01 -27.66 -18.37
CA PRO A 306 -1.66 -28.14 -18.66
C PRO A 306 -0.63 -27.07 -18.28
N ALA A 307 0.45 -27.43 -17.59
CA ALA A 307 1.56 -26.52 -17.24
C ALA A 307 2.68 -26.56 -18.31
N ASP A 308 2.27 -26.60 -19.57
CA ASP A 308 3.12 -26.84 -20.75
C ASP A 308 3.76 -25.57 -21.32
N ALA A 309 3.54 -24.41 -20.68
CA ALA A 309 3.98 -23.10 -21.14
C ALA A 309 3.37 -22.68 -22.48
N ARG A 310 2.19 -23.18 -22.85
CA ARG A 310 1.43 -22.76 -24.05
C ARG A 310 0.06 -22.26 -23.68
N PHE A 311 -0.28 -21.05 -24.13
CA PHE A 311 -1.59 -20.46 -23.89
C PHE A 311 -2.55 -20.91 -24.99
N ALA A 312 -2.98 -22.17 -24.91
CA ALA A 312 -3.93 -22.79 -25.83
C ALA A 312 -5.38 -22.66 -25.32
N ASP A 313 -6.35 -23.16 -26.10
CA ASP A 313 -7.80 -23.05 -25.85
C ASP A 313 -8.21 -23.45 -24.43
N ARG A 314 -7.57 -24.48 -23.87
CA ARG A 314 -7.84 -24.91 -22.49
C ARG A 314 -7.41 -23.87 -21.46
N THR A 315 -6.23 -23.27 -21.62
CA THR A 315 -5.75 -22.19 -20.74
C THR A 315 -6.65 -20.97 -20.87
N GLU A 316 -7.02 -20.57 -22.08
CA GLU A 316 -7.95 -19.44 -22.30
C GLU A 316 -9.29 -19.68 -21.60
N SER A 317 -9.90 -20.85 -21.82
CA SER A 317 -11.19 -21.20 -21.21
C SER A 317 -11.13 -21.11 -19.68
N VAL A 318 -10.06 -21.63 -19.07
CA VAL A 318 -9.89 -21.57 -17.62
C VAL A 318 -9.61 -20.15 -17.12
N VAL A 319 -8.91 -19.31 -17.88
CA VAL A 319 -8.74 -17.89 -17.53
C VAL A 319 -10.09 -17.18 -17.53
N ARG A 320 -10.94 -17.43 -18.54
CA ARG A 320 -12.30 -16.88 -18.59
C ARG A 320 -13.15 -17.32 -17.38
N GLU A 321 -13.11 -18.61 -17.04
CA GLU A 321 -13.79 -19.15 -15.85
C GLU A 321 -13.29 -18.49 -14.55
N PHE A 322 -11.97 -18.33 -14.42
CA PHE A 322 -11.35 -17.69 -13.26
C PHE A 322 -11.75 -16.21 -13.14
N GLN A 323 -11.76 -15.48 -14.26
CA GLN A 323 -12.17 -14.07 -14.32
C GLN A 323 -13.64 -13.92 -13.90
N ALA A 324 -14.54 -14.72 -14.45
CA ALA A 324 -15.95 -14.71 -14.09
C ALA A 324 -16.16 -15.00 -12.59
N ALA A 325 -15.52 -16.04 -12.06
CA ALA A 325 -15.59 -16.39 -10.64
C ALA A 325 -14.97 -15.33 -9.72
N SER A 326 -14.07 -14.50 -10.25
CA SER A 326 -13.39 -13.44 -9.52
C SER A 326 -14.07 -12.07 -9.61
N GLY A 327 -15.16 -11.94 -10.37
CA GLY A 327 -15.82 -10.67 -10.64
C GLY A 327 -14.99 -9.72 -11.51
N LEU A 328 -14.13 -10.26 -12.38
CA LEU A 328 -13.33 -9.51 -13.35
C LEU A 328 -14.02 -9.49 -14.71
N ALA A 329 -13.59 -8.57 -15.58
CA ALA A 329 -13.96 -8.62 -17.00
C ALA A 329 -13.46 -9.94 -17.62
N VAL A 330 -14.34 -10.63 -18.36
CA VAL A 330 -14.06 -11.95 -18.93
C VAL A 330 -13.40 -11.79 -20.31
N THR A 331 -12.10 -11.48 -20.30
CA THR A 331 -11.31 -11.22 -21.52
C THR A 331 -10.69 -12.48 -22.10
N GLY A 332 -10.43 -13.50 -21.28
CA GLY A 332 -9.62 -14.67 -21.65
C GLY A 332 -8.12 -14.39 -21.69
N VAL A 333 -7.71 -13.20 -21.26
CA VAL A 333 -6.32 -12.74 -21.22
C VAL A 333 -5.93 -12.50 -19.76
N VAL A 334 -4.75 -12.94 -19.35
CA VAL A 334 -4.20 -12.62 -18.04
C VAL A 334 -3.57 -11.23 -18.11
N ASP A 335 -4.41 -10.23 -17.86
CA ASP A 335 -4.04 -8.83 -17.71
C ASP A 335 -3.64 -8.51 -16.26
N ARG A 336 -3.32 -7.24 -15.99
CA ARG A 336 -2.92 -6.76 -14.66
C ARG A 336 -3.90 -7.17 -13.56
N ALA A 337 -5.21 -6.99 -13.77
CA ALA A 337 -6.22 -7.31 -12.76
C ALA A 337 -6.32 -8.82 -12.52
N THR A 338 -6.17 -9.62 -13.58
CA THR A 338 -6.12 -11.07 -13.49
C THR A 338 -4.88 -11.54 -12.73
N TRP A 339 -3.70 -10.96 -13.00
CA TRP A 339 -2.48 -11.24 -12.24
C TRP A 339 -2.62 -10.90 -10.76
N GLN A 340 -3.14 -9.71 -10.44
CA GLN A 340 -3.40 -9.31 -9.06
C GLN A 340 -4.25 -10.37 -8.35
N ARG A 341 -5.31 -10.86 -9.00
CA ARG A 341 -6.20 -11.86 -8.40
C ARG A 341 -5.59 -13.25 -8.31
N LEU A 342 -4.75 -13.64 -9.25
CA LEU A 342 -4.00 -14.91 -9.23
C LEU A 342 -2.91 -14.93 -8.14
N LEU A 343 -2.36 -13.77 -7.80
CA LEU A 343 -1.32 -13.61 -6.79
C LEU A 343 -1.84 -13.30 -5.38
N ALA A 344 -3.02 -12.66 -5.25
CA ALA A 344 -3.63 -12.26 -3.97
C ALA A 344 -3.93 -13.42 -3.01
#